data_AF-A0A2W4PPU4-F1
#
_entry.id   AF-A0A2W4PPU4-F1
#
_cell.length_a   1.000
_cell.length_b   1.000
_cell.length_c   1.000
_cell.angle_alpha   90.00
_cell.angle_beta   90.00
_cell.angle_gamma   90.00
#
_symmetry.space_group_name_H-M   'P 1'
#
loop_
_entity.id
_entity.type
_entity.pdbx_description
1 polymer ?
#
loop_
_entity_poly.entity_id
_entity_poly.type
_entity_poly.pdbx_seq_one_letter_code
_entity_poly.pdbx_strand_id
1 'polypeptide(L)'
;MSRTRVHNFAISLDGFATGEPQSLEAPFGHAGQRLHEWMIRTRFWSPEGTDGLDNAFAQQHSQGIGAEIMGANKFGPPGWHEDPEWRGWGGGNPPLPTPRLVLPHPIPPPPGVEGGDPL
;
A
#
# COMPACT_ATOMS: atom_id res chain seq x y z
N MET A 1 -0.71 -12.65 -23.03
CA MET A 1 -1.65 -12.72 -21.90
C MET A 1 -1.04 -12.05 -20.68
N SER A 2 -1.84 -11.36 -19.86
CA SER A 2 -1.40 -10.83 -18.57
C SER A 2 -1.12 -11.97 -17.57
N ARG A 3 -0.25 -11.74 -16.60
CA ARG A 3 0.09 -12.69 -15.53
C ARG A 3 -0.12 -12.04 -14.16
N THR A 4 -0.65 -12.81 -13.22
CA THR A 4 -0.71 -12.43 -11.81
C THR A 4 0.55 -12.91 -11.10
N ARG A 5 1.19 -12.05 -10.31
CA ARG A 5 2.34 -12.39 -9.47
C ARG A 5 2.34 -11.56 -8.19
N VAL A 6 2.93 -12.10 -7.12
CA VAL A 6 3.44 -11.28 -6.02
C VAL A 6 4.75 -10.64 -6.49
N HIS A 7 4.90 -9.34 -6.30
CA HIS A 7 6.06 -8.57 -6.79
C HIS A 7 6.56 -7.64 -5.69
N ASN A 8 7.89 -7.54 -5.52
CA ASN A 8 8.57 -6.74 -4.48
C ASN A 8 7.95 -6.87 -3.09
N PHE A 9 7.89 -8.09 -2.60
CA PHE A 9 7.38 -8.40 -1.28
C PHE A 9 8.54 -8.71 -0.34
N ALA A 10 8.62 -8.02 0.79
CA ALA A 10 9.58 -8.29 1.85
C ALA A 10 8.90 -9.10 2.96
N ILE A 11 9.62 -10.07 3.50
CA ILE A 11 9.16 -10.95 4.57
C ILE A 11 10.32 -11.21 5.54
N SER A 12 10.02 -11.28 6.83
CA SER A 12 10.98 -11.68 7.85
C SER A 12 11.29 -13.18 7.75
N LEU A 13 12.37 -13.58 8.42
CA LEU A 13 12.82 -14.98 8.45
C LEU A 13 11.77 -15.92 9.06
N ASP A 14 10.98 -15.42 10.00
CA ASP A 14 9.88 -16.11 10.68
C ASP A 14 8.51 -15.94 10.01
N GLY A 15 8.46 -15.30 8.83
CA GLY A 15 7.28 -15.35 7.95
C GLY A 15 6.30 -14.18 8.08
N PHE A 16 6.73 -13.03 8.62
CA PHE A 16 5.89 -11.83 8.78
C PHE A 16 6.28 -10.72 7.80
N ALA A 17 5.29 -10.06 7.22
CA ALA A 17 5.51 -8.96 6.27
C ALA A 17 5.27 -7.56 6.88
N THR A 18 4.70 -7.51 8.08
CA THR A 18 4.41 -6.29 8.84
C THR A 18 4.33 -6.63 10.33
N GLY A 19 4.48 -5.63 11.19
CA GLY A 19 4.20 -5.75 12.61
C GLY A 19 2.79 -5.26 12.98
N GLU A 20 2.38 -5.55 14.20
CA GLU A 20 1.10 -5.14 14.79
C GLU A 20 1.29 -4.35 16.11
N PRO A 21 0.41 -3.42 16.47
CA PRO A 21 -0.72 -2.92 15.68
C PRO A 21 -0.23 -1.96 14.58
N GLN A 22 -0.90 -1.93 13.43
CA GLN A 22 -0.71 -0.88 12.43
C GLN A 22 -1.54 0.37 12.82
N SER A 23 -0.98 1.56 12.62
CA SER A 23 -1.68 2.84 12.81
C SER A 23 -1.25 3.84 11.74
N LEU A 24 -1.81 5.05 11.76
CA LEU A 24 -1.40 6.13 10.87
C LEU A 24 0.09 6.51 11.10
N GLU A 25 0.52 6.53 12.36
CA GLU A 25 1.89 6.84 12.78
C GLU A 25 2.83 5.64 12.63
N ALA A 26 2.29 4.41 12.68
CA ALA A 26 3.03 3.17 12.52
C ALA A 26 2.44 2.29 11.39
N PRO A 27 2.66 2.64 10.11
CA PRO A 27 2.08 1.90 8.98
C PRO A 27 2.48 0.43 8.92
N PHE A 28 3.66 0.08 9.47
CA PHE A 28 4.17 -1.29 9.58
C PHE A 28 4.19 -1.82 11.02
N GLY A 29 3.43 -1.17 11.91
CA GLY A 29 3.39 -1.47 13.34
C GLY A 29 4.76 -1.48 14.01
N HIS A 30 4.93 -2.34 15.04
CA HIS A 30 6.17 -2.41 15.82
C HIS A 30 7.41 -2.85 15.00
N ALA A 31 7.21 -3.46 13.82
CA ALA A 31 8.31 -3.88 12.96
C ALA A 31 8.99 -2.67 12.28
N GLY A 32 8.29 -1.55 12.16
CA GLY A 32 8.77 -0.34 11.49
C GLY A 32 9.21 -0.63 10.05
N GLN A 33 10.26 0.05 9.60
CA GLN A 33 10.77 -0.05 8.22
C GLN A 33 11.87 -1.10 8.02
N ARG A 34 12.14 -1.95 9.02
CA ARG A 34 13.31 -2.86 9.04
C ARG A 34 13.40 -3.77 7.80
N LEU A 35 12.26 -4.28 7.32
CA LEU A 35 12.20 -5.13 6.13
C LEU A 35 12.49 -4.39 4.81
N HIS A 36 12.43 -3.06 4.80
CA HIS A 36 12.61 -2.22 3.61
C HIS A 36 13.93 -1.45 3.61
N GLU A 37 14.76 -1.58 4.66
CA GLU A 37 16.03 -0.85 4.77
C GLU A 37 16.97 -1.05 3.57
N TRP A 38 16.99 -2.26 3.01
CA TRP A 38 17.79 -2.57 1.82
C TRP A 38 17.41 -1.68 0.62
N MET A 39 16.12 -1.35 0.47
CA MET A 39 15.61 -0.52 -0.62
C MET A 39 15.79 0.97 -0.31
N ILE A 40 15.50 1.40 0.93
CA ILE A 40 15.53 2.82 1.34
C ILE A 40 16.92 3.46 1.14
N ARG A 41 17.99 2.66 1.21
CA ARG A 41 19.38 3.13 1.03
C ARG A 41 19.79 3.30 -0.44
N THR A 42 18.95 2.93 -1.40
CA THR A 42 19.28 2.89 -2.83
C THR A 42 18.93 4.18 -3.57
N ARG A 43 19.53 4.37 -4.75
CA ARG A 43 19.19 5.49 -5.65
C ARG A 43 17.74 5.51 -6.12
N PHE A 44 17.10 4.36 -6.18
CA PHE A 44 15.68 4.25 -6.45
C PHE A 44 14.84 5.03 -5.42
N TRP A 45 15.28 5.09 -4.16
CA TRP A 45 14.57 5.77 -3.08
C TRP A 45 14.99 7.24 -2.91
N SER A 46 16.28 7.54 -2.96
CA SER A 46 16.83 8.91 -2.87
C SER A 46 18.02 9.07 -3.83
N PRO A 47 18.16 10.20 -4.54
CA PRO A 47 19.24 10.41 -5.52
C PRO A 47 20.66 10.14 -4.98
N GLU A 48 20.87 10.38 -3.69
CA GLU A 48 22.14 10.22 -2.97
C GLU A 48 22.42 8.77 -2.54
N GLY A 49 21.48 7.85 -2.76
CA GLY A 49 21.60 6.45 -2.36
C GLY A 49 22.66 5.65 -3.13
N THR A 50 22.84 4.39 -2.72
CA THR A 50 23.75 3.44 -3.40
C THR A 50 23.16 2.96 -4.72
N ASP A 51 24.00 2.67 -5.71
CA ASP A 51 23.59 2.26 -7.06
C ASP A 51 23.88 0.78 -7.42
N GLY A 52 24.22 -0.04 -6.41
CA GLY A 52 24.57 -1.46 -6.57
C GLY A 52 23.40 -2.42 -6.83
N LEU A 53 23.58 -3.69 -6.47
CA LEU A 53 22.61 -4.77 -6.75
C LEU A 53 21.22 -4.49 -6.19
N ASP A 54 21.16 -4.02 -4.93
CA ASP A 54 19.89 -3.66 -4.28
C ASP A 54 19.16 -2.57 -5.07
N ASN A 55 19.88 -1.59 -5.60
CA ASN A 55 19.32 -0.55 -6.45
C ASN A 55 18.83 -1.08 -7.79
N ALA A 56 19.59 -2.00 -8.41
CA ALA A 56 19.18 -2.63 -9.66
C ALA A 56 17.88 -3.43 -9.47
N PHE A 57 17.73 -4.11 -8.34
CA PHE A 57 16.51 -4.84 -7.99
C PHE A 57 15.36 -3.87 -7.66
N ALA A 58 15.60 -2.84 -6.84
CA ALA A 58 14.61 -1.83 -6.49
C ALA A 58 14.04 -1.09 -7.73
N GLN A 59 14.88 -0.81 -8.74
CA GLN A 59 14.42 -0.22 -10.00
C GLN A 59 13.41 -1.09 -10.78
N GLN A 60 13.37 -2.41 -10.52
CA GLN A 60 12.37 -3.30 -11.10
C GLN A 60 11.00 -3.19 -10.40
N HIS A 61 10.85 -2.28 -9.43
CA HIS A 61 9.66 -2.19 -8.58
C HIS A 61 8.36 -2.20 -9.40
N SER A 62 8.34 -1.47 -10.50
CA SER A 62 7.13 -1.17 -11.28
C SER A 62 7.20 -1.66 -12.72
N GLN A 63 8.33 -2.24 -13.13
CA GLN A 63 8.54 -2.65 -14.51
C GLN A 63 7.60 -3.79 -14.89
N GLY A 64 6.80 -3.57 -15.94
CA GLY A 64 5.81 -4.53 -16.42
C GLY A 64 4.60 -4.74 -15.51
N ILE A 65 4.33 -3.82 -14.57
CA ILE A 65 3.14 -3.86 -13.71
C ILE A 65 2.06 -2.94 -14.31
N GLY A 66 0.95 -3.55 -14.74
CA GLY A 66 -0.19 -2.82 -15.33
C GLY A 66 -1.30 -2.48 -14.34
N ALA A 67 -1.37 -3.18 -13.20
CA ALA A 67 -2.34 -2.94 -12.13
C ALA A 67 -1.82 -3.59 -10.83
N GLU A 68 -2.25 -3.06 -9.69
CA GLU A 68 -1.91 -3.59 -8.37
C GLU A 68 -3.19 -3.98 -7.60
N ILE A 69 -3.17 -5.16 -6.99
CA ILE A 69 -4.23 -5.63 -6.08
C ILE A 69 -3.64 -5.66 -4.67
N MET A 70 -4.32 -5.07 -3.69
CA MET A 70 -3.85 -4.96 -2.32
C MET A 70 -4.96 -5.08 -1.29
N GLY A 71 -4.62 -5.52 -0.08
CA GLY A 71 -5.55 -5.51 1.06
C GLY A 71 -5.70 -4.13 1.70
N ALA A 72 -6.78 -3.94 2.46
CA ALA A 72 -7.12 -2.68 3.11
C ALA A 72 -6.01 -2.13 4.01
N ASN A 73 -5.36 -2.99 4.81
CA ASN A 73 -4.27 -2.58 5.70
C ASN A 73 -2.98 -2.18 4.97
N LYS A 74 -2.82 -2.57 3.70
CA LYS A 74 -1.74 -2.05 2.84
C LYS A 74 -2.09 -0.66 2.30
N PHE A 75 -3.37 -0.43 2.01
CA PHE A 75 -3.84 0.84 1.44
C PHE A 75 -3.92 1.98 2.46
N GLY A 76 -4.30 1.69 3.70
CA GLY A 76 -4.40 2.70 4.75
C GLY A 76 -4.44 2.12 6.17
N PRO A 77 -4.37 2.99 7.19
CA PRO A 77 -4.44 2.59 8.59
C PRO A 77 -5.85 2.07 8.96
N PRO A 78 -6.01 1.32 10.06
CA PRO A 78 -7.34 0.98 10.56
C PRO A 78 -8.27 2.22 10.60
N GLY A 79 -9.48 2.10 10.06
CA GLY A 79 -10.46 3.20 9.98
C GLY A 79 -10.33 4.13 8.76
N TRP A 80 -9.33 3.95 7.88
CA TRP A 80 -9.11 4.86 6.72
C TRP A 80 -10.33 5.08 5.82
N HIS A 81 -11.24 4.11 5.77
CA HIS A 81 -12.44 4.14 4.92
C HIS A 81 -13.51 5.11 5.43
N GLU A 82 -13.41 5.56 6.70
CA GLU A 82 -14.28 6.58 7.28
C GLU A 82 -13.85 8.00 6.86
N ASP A 83 -12.62 8.17 6.38
CA ASP A 83 -12.09 9.42 5.85
C ASP A 83 -12.28 9.47 4.32
N PRO A 84 -13.27 10.25 3.80
CA PRO A 84 -13.52 10.34 2.36
C PRO A 84 -12.38 11.02 1.58
N GLU A 85 -11.51 11.74 2.28
CA GLU A 85 -10.35 12.42 1.71
C GLU A 85 -9.10 11.52 1.69
N TRP A 86 -9.16 10.32 2.28
CA TRP A 86 -8.04 9.39 2.24
C TRP A 86 -7.74 8.93 0.81
N ARG A 87 -6.52 9.19 0.32
CA ARG A 87 -6.02 8.78 -1.01
C ARG A 87 -4.85 7.78 -0.95
N GLY A 88 -4.59 7.22 0.24
CA GLY A 88 -3.43 6.40 0.56
C GLY A 88 -2.29 7.21 1.18
N TRP A 89 -1.26 6.51 1.67
CA TRP A 89 -0.11 7.06 2.42
C TRP A 89 0.65 8.22 1.76
N GLY A 90 0.49 8.44 0.45
CA GLY A 90 1.10 9.54 -0.32
C GLY A 90 0.16 10.69 -0.69
N GLY A 91 -1.03 10.79 -0.07
CA GLY A 91 -1.93 11.94 -0.22
C GLY A 91 -2.47 12.17 -1.64
N GLY A 92 -2.52 11.15 -2.49
CA GLY A 92 -3.05 11.24 -3.86
C GLY A 92 -2.00 11.44 -4.95
N ASN A 93 -0.72 11.58 -4.59
CA ASN A 93 0.38 11.34 -5.52
C ASN A 93 0.88 9.90 -5.30
N PRO A 94 0.22 8.88 -5.87
CA PRO A 94 0.70 7.52 -5.70
C PRO A 94 2.12 7.45 -6.25
N PRO A 95 3.03 6.68 -5.61
CA PRO A 95 4.38 6.49 -6.12
C PRO A 95 4.39 5.97 -7.56
N LEU A 96 3.27 5.39 -8.03
CA LEU A 96 3.08 4.84 -9.36
C LEU A 96 1.73 5.21 -9.96
N PRO A 97 1.66 5.50 -11.28
CA PRO A 97 0.43 5.81 -11.99
C PRO A 97 -0.45 4.57 -12.29
N THR A 98 -0.15 3.40 -11.71
CA THR A 98 -0.88 2.16 -11.96
C THR A 98 -2.21 2.12 -11.22
N PRO A 99 -3.30 1.62 -11.85
CA PRO A 99 -4.56 1.36 -11.16
C PRO A 99 -4.38 0.47 -9.93
N ARG A 100 -5.02 0.84 -8.81
CA ARG A 100 -4.99 0.11 -7.53
C ARG A 100 -6.38 -0.43 -7.21
N LEU A 101 -6.48 -1.73 -6.97
CA LEU A 101 -7.68 -2.43 -6.53
C LEU A 101 -7.50 -2.81 -5.06
N VAL A 102 -8.29 -2.21 -4.17
CA VAL A 102 -8.22 -2.43 -2.72
C VAL A 102 -9.32 -3.41 -2.28
N LEU A 103 -8.95 -4.39 -1.44
CA LEU A 103 -9.84 -5.40 -0.89
C LEU A 103 -9.96 -5.28 0.65
N PRO A 104 -11.17 -5.38 1.25
CA PRO A 104 -12.46 -5.40 0.57
C PRO A 104 -12.74 -4.05 -0.11
N HIS A 105 -13.55 -4.08 -1.16
CA HIS A 105 -14.11 -2.84 -1.68
C HIS A 105 -15.00 -2.21 -0.59
N PRO A 106 -14.87 -0.91 -0.29
CA PRO A 106 -15.81 -0.22 0.57
C PRO A 106 -17.21 -0.42 -0.01
N ILE A 107 -18.10 -1.03 0.76
CA ILE A 107 -19.52 -1.12 0.37
C ILE A 107 -20.05 0.31 0.51
N PRO A 108 -20.63 0.91 -0.56
CA PRO A 108 -21.27 2.21 -0.44
C PRO A 108 -22.30 2.18 0.70
N PRO A 109 -22.48 3.26 1.47
CA PRO A 109 -23.58 3.31 2.41
C PRO A 109 -24.87 2.97 1.66
N PRO A 110 -25.78 2.18 2.27
CA PRO A 110 -27.06 1.89 1.63
C PRO A 110 -27.72 3.22 1.26
N PRO A 111 -28.40 3.30 0.10
CA PRO A 111 -29.09 4.53 -0.29
C PRO A 111 -29.97 4.97 0.89
N GLY A 112 -29.82 6.23 1.30
CA GLY A 112 -30.63 6.79 2.37
C GLY A 112 -32.10 6.58 2.03
N VAL A 113 -32.84 5.92 2.92
CA VAL A 113 -34.29 5.94 2.86
C VAL A 113 -34.69 7.39 3.06
N GLU A 114 -35.07 8.08 1.97
CA GLU A 114 -35.82 9.33 2.07
C GLU A 114 -37.03 9.02 2.95
N GLY A 115 -37.14 9.76 4.06
CA GLY A 115 -38.19 9.57 5.04
C GLY A 115 -39.55 9.63 4.36
N GLY A 116 -40.23 8.48 4.30
CA GLY A 116 -41.65 8.45 4.03
C GLY A 116 -42.36 9.16 5.17
N ASP A 117 -43.16 10.17 4.84
CA ASP A 117 -44.06 10.82 5.78
C ASP A 117 -44.89 9.75 6.52
N PRO A 118 -45.00 9.82 7.86
CA PRO A 118 -45.88 8.92 8.59
C PRO A 118 -47.33 9.27 8.24
N LEU A 119 -48.06 8.27 7.74
CA LEU A 119 -49.53 8.28 7.69
C LEU A 119 -50.13 8.21 9.10
#